data_AF-A0A7Y9HTY5-F1
#
_entry.id   AF-A0A7Y9HTY5-F1
#
_cell.length_a   1.000
_cell.length_b   1.000
_cell.length_c   1.000
_cell.angle_alpha   90.00
_cell.angle_beta   90.00
_cell.angle_gamma   90.00
#
_symmetry.space_group_name_H-M   'P 1'
#
loop_
_entity.id
_entity.type
_entity.pdbx_description
1 polymer ?
#
loop_
_entity_poly.entity_id
_entity_poly.type
_entity_poly.pdbx_seq_one_letter_code
_entity_poly.pdbx_strand_id
1 'polypeptide(L)'
;MKPAYLKPFLIVVFIVLIDQIIKTWVRTNMYLGQDIHFLGDHGMLHYTENNGMAFGMELGGDFGKLVLTMFRIAAVVAIGYGLVYLIKHKYHRGLIMCVALILAGALGNIVDSTIYGVLYQHGKLFYGRVVDMFYFPLLSGNFPQWVPIWGGQDYIFFRPVFNFADSAISVGVIAILIFQKRYFKHEVPEVSSPHSEMVEE
;
A
#
# COMPACT_ATOMS: atom_id res chain seq x y z
N MET A 1 -6.48 23.04 -14.24
CA MET A 1 -5.26 22.51 -13.57
C MET A 1 -4.21 22.21 -14.64
N LYS A 2 -2.94 22.61 -14.48
CA LYS A 2 -1.88 22.22 -15.44
C LYS A 2 -1.84 20.69 -15.59
N PRO A 3 -1.60 20.13 -16.78
CA PRO A 3 -1.65 18.68 -17.05
C PRO A 3 -0.70 17.86 -16.17
N ALA A 4 0.37 18.46 -15.66
CA ALA A 4 1.28 17.83 -14.70
C ALA A 4 0.61 17.45 -13.35
N TYR A 5 -0.47 18.14 -12.97
CA TYR A 5 -1.20 17.88 -11.72
C TYR A 5 -2.21 16.75 -11.83
N LEU A 6 -2.58 16.33 -13.05
CA LEU A 6 -3.57 15.28 -13.27
C LEU A 6 -2.92 13.89 -13.20
N LYS A 7 -1.64 13.78 -13.56
CA LYS A 7 -0.89 12.51 -13.62
C LYS A 7 -0.94 11.69 -12.32
N PRO A 8 -0.71 12.27 -11.13
CA PRO A 8 -0.76 11.51 -9.88
C PRO A 8 -2.15 10.92 -9.62
N PHE A 9 -3.22 11.69 -9.87
CA PHE A 9 -4.59 11.22 -9.70
C PHE A 9 -4.99 10.15 -10.71
N LEU A 10 -4.52 10.25 -11.96
CA LEU A 10 -4.74 9.20 -12.96
C LEU A 10 -4.11 7.88 -12.54
N ILE A 11 -2.92 7.93 -11.94
CA ILE A 11 -2.24 6.74 -11.42
C ILE A 11 -3.00 6.17 -10.22
N VAL A 12 -3.51 7.02 -9.33
CA VAL A 12 -4.37 6.56 -8.23
C VAL A 12 -5.58 5.80 -8.76
N VAL A 13 -6.31 6.39 -9.71
CA VAL A 13 -7.48 5.75 -10.31
C VAL A 13 -7.09 4.44 -11.00
N PHE A 14 -6.03 4.44 -11.79
CA PHE A 14 -5.58 3.26 -12.51
C PHE A 14 -5.19 2.09 -11.58
N ILE A 15 -4.41 2.36 -10.53
CA ILE A 15 -3.99 1.35 -9.57
C ILE A 15 -5.18 0.81 -8.77
N VAL A 16 -6.09 1.68 -8.33
CA VAL A 16 -7.33 1.26 -7.63
C VAL A 16 -8.19 0.39 -8.55
N LEU A 17 -8.34 0.74 -9.83
CA LEU A 17 -9.11 -0.07 -10.78
C LEU A 17 -8.51 -1.47 -10.94
N ILE A 18 -7.19 -1.57 -11.15
CA ILE A 18 -6.51 -2.87 -11.26
C ILE A 18 -6.66 -3.69 -9.99
N ASP A 19 -6.44 -3.08 -8.82
CA ASP A 19 -6.60 -3.75 -7.53
C ASP A 19 -7.99 -4.35 -7.38
N GLN A 20 -9.04 -3.55 -7.64
CA GLN A 20 -10.43 -3.99 -7.50
C GLN A 20 -10.82 -5.05 -8.54
N ILE A 21 -10.30 -4.98 -9.78
CA ILE A 21 -10.51 -6.02 -10.79
C ILE A 21 -9.91 -7.35 -10.32
N ILE A 22 -8.65 -7.36 -9.86
CA ILE A 22 -7.98 -8.59 -9.42
C ILE A 22 -8.68 -9.18 -8.20
N LYS A 23 -9.03 -8.36 -7.20
CA LYS A 23 -9.73 -8.81 -5.99
C LYS A 23 -11.11 -9.40 -6.30
N THR A 24 -11.87 -8.74 -7.17
CA THR A 24 -13.17 -9.23 -7.61
C THR A 24 -13.02 -10.56 -8.36
N TRP A 25 -12.01 -10.69 -9.22
CA TRP A 25 -11.73 -11.93 -9.94
C TRP A 25 -11.37 -13.08 -9.00
N VAL A 26 -10.44 -12.86 -8.06
CA VAL A 26 -10.02 -13.86 -7.05
C VAL A 26 -11.24 -14.33 -6.26
N ARG A 27 -12.03 -13.39 -5.73
CA ARG A 27 -13.20 -13.71 -4.91
C ARG A 27 -14.29 -14.49 -5.65
N THR A 28 -14.46 -14.24 -6.95
CA THR A 28 -15.52 -14.87 -7.75
C THR A 28 -15.11 -16.20 -8.39
N ASN A 29 -13.81 -16.45 -8.52
CA ASN A 29 -13.28 -17.65 -9.19
C ASN A 29 -12.55 -18.61 -8.25
N MET A 30 -12.24 -18.20 -7.01
CA MET A 30 -11.54 -19.02 -6.02
C MET A 30 -12.38 -19.24 -4.76
N TYR A 31 -12.19 -20.40 -4.13
CA TYR A 31 -12.71 -20.68 -2.79
C TYR A 31 -11.74 -20.16 -1.72
N LEU A 32 -12.25 -19.78 -0.55
CA LEU A 32 -11.40 -19.30 0.54
C LEU A 32 -10.38 -20.38 0.94
N GLY A 33 -9.10 -20.02 0.97
CA GLY A 33 -7.97 -20.92 1.22
C GLY A 33 -7.50 -21.71 -0.01
N GLN A 34 -8.08 -21.49 -1.21
CA GLN A 34 -7.63 -22.14 -2.43
C GLN A 34 -6.31 -21.55 -2.93
N ASP A 35 -5.45 -22.44 -3.43
CA ASP A 35 -4.18 -22.11 -4.07
C ASP A 35 -4.23 -22.31 -5.59
N ILE A 36 -3.71 -21.34 -6.34
CA ILE A 36 -3.40 -21.46 -7.78
C ILE A 36 -1.91 -21.20 -7.95
N HIS A 37 -1.15 -22.27 -8.16
CA HIS A 37 0.30 -22.22 -8.33
C HIS A 37 0.66 -21.75 -9.74
N PHE A 38 1.50 -20.71 -9.83
CA PHE A 38 2.04 -20.22 -11.11
C PHE A 38 3.58 -20.30 -11.18
N LEU A 39 4.26 -20.44 -10.04
CA LEU A 39 5.71 -20.60 -9.95
C LEU A 39 6.06 -21.78 -9.01
N GLY A 40 5.45 -22.94 -9.25
CA GLY A 40 5.59 -24.11 -8.39
C GLY A 40 5.21 -23.77 -6.95
N ASP A 41 6.06 -24.18 -5.99
CA ASP A 41 5.83 -23.92 -4.57
C ASP A 41 6.24 -22.51 -4.12
N HIS A 42 6.91 -21.72 -4.96
CA HIS A 42 7.48 -20.42 -4.58
C HIS A 42 6.61 -19.20 -4.95
N GLY A 43 5.55 -19.40 -5.72
CA GLY A 43 4.65 -18.33 -6.14
C GLY A 43 3.28 -18.87 -6.51
N MET A 44 2.29 -18.46 -5.74
CA MET A 44 0.90 -18.87 -5.89
C MET A 44 -0.06 -17.72 -5.60
N LEU A 45 -1.26 -17.82 -6.17
CA LEU A 45 -2.40 -17.06 -5.68
C LEU A 45 -3.04 -17.88 -4.55
N HIS A 46 -3.01 -17.38 -3.33
CA HIS A 46 -3.65 -17.95 -2.15
C HIS A 46 -4.80 -17.05 -1.72
N TYR A 47 -6.05 -17.44 -1.97
CA TYR A 47 -7.18 -16.58 -1.61
C TYR A 47 -7.40 -16.59 -0.10
N THR A 48 -7.15 -15.45 0.54
CA THR A 48 -7.48 -15.23 1.95
C THR A 48 -8.17 -13.88 2.16
N GLU A 49 -8.89 -13.76 3.26
CA GLU A 49 -9.59 -12.55 3.65
C GLU A 49 -9.07 -12.05 4.99
N ASN A 50 -8.78 -10.76 5.05
CA ASN A 50 -8.16 -10.13 6.19
C ASN A 50 -9.08 -9.06 6.80
N ASN A 51 -9.19 -9.04 8.12
CA ASN A 51 -9.90 -8.01 8.86
C ASN A 51 -9.26 -6.61 8.75
N GLY A 52 -8.14 -6.48 8.04
CA GLY A 52 -7.45 -5.23 7.75
C GLY A 52 -6.16 -5.04 8.54
N MET A 53 -5.60 -6.10 9.09
CA MET A 53 -4.34 -6.06 9.83
C MET A 53 -3.28 -6.96 9.22
N ALA A 54 -2.06 -6.45 9.18
CA ALA A 54 -0.92 -7.26 8.77
C ALA A 54 -0.62 -8.34 9.84
N PHE A 55 -0.01 -9.43 9.40
CA PHE A 55 0.54 -10.49 10.27
C PHE A 55 -0.48 -11.26 11.13
N GLY A 56 -1.75 -11.32 10.71
CA GLY A 56 -2.76 -12.13 11.40
C GLY A 56 -3.11 -11.65 12.81
N MET A 57 -2.76 -10.41 13.17
CA MET A 57 -3.24 -9.80 14.40
C MET A 57 -4.74 -9.55 14.29
N GLU A 58 -5.50 -9.77 15.37
CA GLU A 58 -6.93 -9.41 15.47
C GLU A 58 -7.15 -8.47 16.65
N LEU A 59 -7.85 -7.35 16.42
CA LEU A 59 -8.15 -6.35 17.43
C LEU A 59 -9.62 -6.50 17.76
N GLY A 60 -9.91 -7.11 18.90
CA GLY A 60 -11.16 -6.94 19.66
C GLY A 60 -12.47 -7.08 18.88
N GLY A 61 -12.56 -8.03 17.94
CA GLY A 61 -13.79 -8.34 17.20
C GLY A 61 -14.36 -7.16 16.40
N ASP A 62 -15.68 -7.03 16.40
CA ASP A 62 -16.41 -6.02 15.62
C ASP A 62 -16.00 -4.57 15.94
N PHE A 63 -15.77 -4.26 17.21
CA PHE A 63 -15.39 -2.90 17.59
C PHE A 63 -14.00 -2.53 17.06
N GLY A 64 -13.01 -3.42 17.24
CA GLY A 64 -11.66 -3.14 16.73
C GLY A 64 -11.60 -3.15 15.20
N LYS A 65 -12.43 -3.96 14.53
CA LYS A 65 -12.61 -3.88 13.07
C LYS A 65 -13.12 -2.51 12.61
N LEU A 66 -14.11 -1.96 13.31
CA LEU A 66 -14.64 -0.63 13.00
C LEU A 66 -13.57 0.46 13.22
N VAL A 67 -12.89 0.43 14.38
CA VAL A 67 -11.80 1.38 14.70
C VAL A 67 -10.73 1.36 13.63
N LEU A 68 -10.32 0.18 13.18
CA LEU A 68 -9.30 0.00 12.15
C LEU A 68 -9.74 0.56 10.80
N THR A 69 -11.00 0.37 10.43
CA THR A 69 -11.58 0.92 9.20
C THR A 69 -11.64 2.45 9.27
N MET A 70 -12.06 3.02 10.40
CA MET A 70 -12.08 4.47 10.61
C MET A 70 -10.67 5.07 10.59
N PHE A 71 -9.69 4.41 11.21
CA PHE A 71 -8.29 4.82 11.17
C PHE A 71 -7.77 4.86 9.73
N ARG A 72 -8.05 3.83 8.92
CA ARG A 72 -7.68 3.80 7.50
C ARG A 72 -8.29 4.96 6.73
N ILE A 73 -9.59 5.24 6.93
CA ILE A 73 -10.26 6.39 6.31
C ILE A 73 -9.56 7.70 6.68
N ALA A 74 -9.28 7.92 7.97
CA ALA A 74 -8.55 9.10 8.42
C ALA A 74 -7.16 9.20 7.77
N ALA A 75 -6.42 8.09 7.70
CA ALA A 75 -5.11 8.03 7.06
C ALA A 75 -5.18 8.38 5.56
N VAL A 76 -6.17 7.87 4.82
CA VAL A 76 -6.34 8.22 3.39
C VAL A 76 -6.69 9.68 3.19
N VAL A 77 -7.54 10.27 4.04
CA VAL A 77 -7.81 11.71 3.99
C VAL A 77 -6.52 12.51 4.24
N ALA A 78 -5.72 12.12 5.24
CA ALA A 78 -4.45 12.77 5.55
C ALA A 78 -3.44 12.65 4.40
N ILE A 79 -3.29 11.46 3.81
CA ILE A 79 -2.41 11.21 2.66
C ILE A 79 -2.90 12.00 1.43
N GLY A 80 -4.21 12.04 1.18
CA GLY A 80 -4.82 12.81 0.09
C GLY A 80 -4.58 14.31 0.23
N TYR A 81 -4.76 14.85 1.45
CA TYR A 81 -4.40 16.22 1.78
C TYR A 81 -2.90 16.49 1.56
N GLY A 82 -2.04 15.59 2.06
CA GLY A 82 -0.60 15.64 1.87
C GLY A 82 -0.19 15.65 0.39
N LEU A 83 -0.82 14.81 -0.45
CA LEU A 83 -0.57 14.78 -1.89
C LEU A 83 -0.91 16.13 -2.54
N VAL A 84 -2.07 16.70 -2.23
CA VAL A 84 -2.47 18.02 -2.74
C VAL A 84 -1.50 19.11 -2.26
N TYR A 85 -1.07 19.05 -1.00
CA TYR A 85 -0.09 19.96 -0.44
C TYR A 85 1.25 19.90 -1.20
N LEU A 86 1.80 18.69 -1.41
CA LEU A 86 3.06 18.47 -2.14
C LEU A 86 2.97 18.97 -3.58
N ILE A 87 1.82 18.76 -4.21
CA ILE A 87 1.50 19.24 -5.56
C ILE A 87 1.51 20.78 -5.61
N LYS A 88 0.81 21.44 -4.69
CA LYS A 88 0.69 22.90 -4.66
C LYS A 88 2.04 23.58 -4.42
N HIS A 89 2.87 23.02 -3.55
CA HIS A 89 4.20 23.53 -3.21
C HIS A 89 5.30 23.04 -4.15
N LYS A 90 4.95 22.40 -5.27
CA LYS A 90 5.87 21.96 -6.34
C LYS A 90 7.05 21.11 -5.84
N TYR A 91 6.79 20.23 -4.87
CA TYR A 91 7.79 19.25 -4.42
C TYR A 91 8.28 18.36 -5.57
N HIS A 92 9.40 17.68 -5.35
CA HIS A 92 10.01 16.80 -6.34
C HIS A 92 8.99 15.79 -6.90
N ARG A 93 8.89 15.72 -8.25
CA ARG A 93 7.88 14.89 -8.94
C ARG A 93 7.89 13.43 -8.50
N GLY A 94 9.08 12.87 -8.24
CA GLY A 94 9.22 11.50 -7.73
C GLY A 94 8.52 11.29 -6.38
N LEU A 95 8.62 12.26 -5.46
CA LEU A 95 7.96 12.17 -4.15
C LEU A 95 6.43 12.22 -4.30
N ILE A 96 5.92 13.12 -5.14
CA ILE A 96 4.49 13.22 -5.45
C ILE A 96 3.95 11.89 -6.00
N MET A 97 4.71 11.24 -6.89
CA MET A 97 4.33 9.96 -7.48
C MET A 97 4.35 8.82 -6.45
N CYS A 98 5.33 8.80 -5.55
CA CYS A 98 5.37 7.81 -4.46
C CYS A 98 4.18 7.97 -3.51
N VAL A 99 3.85 9.20 -3.12
CA VAL A 99 2.69 9.47 -2.28
C VAL A 99 1.38 9.13 -2.99
N ALA A 100 1.30 9.32 -4.31
CA ALA A 100 0.16 8.87 -5.11
C ALA A 100 0.02 7.34 -5.12
N LEU A 101 1.12 6.57 -5.21
CA LEU A 101 1.08 5.11 -5.09
C LEU A 101 0.57 4.65 -3.71
N ILE A 102 1.06 5.29 -2.65
CA ILE A 102 0.62 5.01 -1.27
C ILE A 102 -0.87 5.32 -1.12
N LEU A 103 -1.32 6.46 -1.63
CA LEU A 103 -2.74 6.85 -1.62
C LEU A 103 -3.59 5.83 -2.38
N ALA A 104 -3.12 5.37 -3.54
CA ALA A 104 -3.84 4.41 -4.37
C ALA A 104 -4.04 3.07 -3.66
N GLY A 105 -2.98 2.50 -3.09
CA GLY A 105 -3.09 1.24 -2.35
C GLY A 105 -3.94 1.39 -1.09
N ALA A 106 -3.79 2.49 -0.35
CA ALA A 106 -4.61 2.76 0.83
C ALA A 106 -6.10 2.90 0.46
N LEU A 107 -6.42 3.57 -0.66
CA LEU A 107 -7.78 3.65 -1.18
C LEU A 107 -8.33 2.28 -1.58
N GLY A 108 -7.57 1.45 -2.30
CA GLY A 108 -7.99 0.10 -2.68
C GLY A 108 -8.40 -0.75 -1.47
N ASN A 109 -7.56 -0.78 -0.43
CA ASN A 109 -7.87 -1.52 0.80
C ASN A 109 -9.05 -0.93 1.61
N ILE A 110 -9.32 0.37 1.49
CA ILE A 110 -10.51 1.00 2.09
C ILE A 110 -11.77 0.61 1.35
N VAL A 111 -11.76 0.52 0.02
CA VAL A 111 -12.94 0.07 -0.75
C VAL A 111 -13.42 -1.28 -0.21
N ASP A 112 -12.50 -2.23 -0.04
CA ASP A 112 -12.82 -3.53 0.53
C ASP A 112 -13.38 -3.41 1.96
N SER A 113 -12.66 -2.69 2.83
CA SER A 113 -13.01 -2.57 4.25
C SER A 113 -14.37 -1.92 4.47
N THR A 114 -14.76 -1.01 3.59
CA THR A 114 -15.99 -0.23 3.71
C THR A 114 -17.17 -0.88 3.01
N ILE A 115 -16.98 -1.38 1.79
CA ILE A 115 -18.07 -1.75 0.88
C ILE A 115 -18.24 -3.26 0.76
N TYR A 116 -17.17 -4.07 0.81
CA TYR A 116 -17.28 -5.50 0.46
C TYR A 116 -18.21 -6.29 1.37
N GLY A 117 -18.29 -5.92 2.66
CA GLY A 117 -19.23 -6.54 3.60
C GLY A 117 -20.66 -6.52 3.08
N VAL A 118 -21.11 -5.36 2.60
CA VAL A 118 -22.46 -5.16 2.05
C VAL A 118 -22.56 -5.75 0.65
N LEU A 119 -21.59 -5.46 -0.22
CA LEU A 119 -21.60 -5.87 -1.63
C LEU A 119 -21.70 -7.39 -1.79
N TYR A 120 -21.01 -8.13 -0.94
CA TYR A 120 -20.96 -9.59 -0.97
C TYR A 120 -21.70 -10.25 0.20
N GLN A 121 -22.58 -9.49 0.88
CA GLN A 121 -23.55 -9.99 1.87
C GLN A 121 -22.96 -10.80 3.04
N HIS A 122 -21.75 -10.46 3.48
CA HIS A 122 -21.09 -11.11 4.63
C HIS A 122 -20.84 -10.17 5.81
N GLY A 123 -21.28 -8.91 5.72
CA GLY A 123 -21.09 -7.92 6.77
C GLY A 123 -21.87 -6.63 6.51
N LYS A 124 -21.80 -5.71 7.47
CA LYS A 124 -22.38 -4.36 7.33
C LYS A 124 -21.38 -3.41 6.67
N LEU A 125 -21.82 -2.20 6.37
CA LEU A 125 -20.94 -1.12 5.91
C LEU A 125 -19.83 -0.91 6.96
N PHE A 126 -18.57 -0.75 6.54
CA PHE A 126 -17.36 -0.67 7.38
C PHE A 126 -16.87 -1.98 8.01
N TYR A 127 -17.52 -3.11 7.73
CA TYR A 127 -17.14 -4.44 8.22
C TYR A 127 -16.67 -5.38 7.11
N GLY A 128 -16.30 -4.83 5.95
CA GLY A 128 -15.75 -5.62 4.85
C GLY A 128 -14.34 -6.14 5.17
N ARG A 129 -13.97 -7.27 4.59
CA ARG A 129 -12.63 -7.85 4.70
C ARG A 129 -11.84 -7.53 3.45
N VAL A 130 -10.55 -7.29 3.63
CA VAL A 130 -9.60 -7.07 2.53
C VAL A 130 -9.31 -8.42 1.87
N VAL A 131 -9.36 -8.46 0.55
CA VAL A 131 -9.00 -9.66 -0.22
C VAL A 131 -7.50 -9.65 -0.45
N ASP A 132 -6.82 -10.67 0.05
CA ASP A 132 -5.39 -10.90 -0.15
C ASP A 132 -5.20 -12.15 -1.02
N MET A 133 -4.20 -12.13 -1.90
CA MET A 133 -4.03 -13.19 -2.90
C MET A 133 -2.59 -13.55 -3.21
N PHE A 134 -1.65 -12.62 -3.20
CA PHE A 134 -0.28 -12.92 -3.62
C PHE A 134 0.50 -13.56 -2.48
N TYR A 135 0.94 -14.80 -2.69
CA TYR A 135 1.73 -15.55 -1.72
C TYR A 135 3.02 -16.08 -2.34
N PHE A 136 4.15 -15.73 -1.70
CA PHE A 136 5.49 -16.05 -2.17
C PHE A 136 6.36 -16.60 -1.03
N PRO A 137 6.21 -17.88 -0.65
CA PRO A 137 7.10 -18.52 0.30
C PRO A 137 8.45 -18.81 -0.39
N LEU A 138 9.34 -17.81 -0.36
CA LEU A 138 10.58 -17.84 -1.16
C LEU A 138 11.61 -18.85 -0.62
N LEU A 139 11.72 -19.00 0.70
CA LEU A 139 12.63 -19.97 1.32
C LEU A 139 11.87 -20.72 2.40
N SER A 140 11.87 -22.04 2.32
CA SER A 140 11.34 -22.92 3.35
C SER A 140 12.37 -23.97 3.73
N GLY A 141 12.47 -24.30 5.00
CA GLY A 141 13.39 -25.33 5.45
C GLY A 141 13.38 -25.48 6.96
N ASN A 142 14.33 -26.25 7.47
CA ASN A 142 14.53 -26.44 8.90
C ASN A 142 15.72 -25.64 9.37
N PHE A 143 15.62 -25.02 10.54
CA PHE A 143 16.79 -24.45 11.19
C PHE A 143 17.80 -25.57 11.51
N PRO A 144 19.09 -25.38 11.22
CA PRO A 144 20.11 -26.35 11.61
C PRO A 144 20.06 -26.65 13.11
N GLN A 145 20.32 -27.90 13.51
CA GLN A 145 20.25 -28.32 14.92
C GLN A 145 21.16 -27.51 15.86
N TRP A 146 22.22 -26.90 15.32
CA TRP A 146 23.15 -26.07 16.10
C TRP A 146 22.62 -24.66 16.42
N VAL A 147 21.49 -24.23 15.81
CA VAL A 147 20.89 -22.92 16.08
C VAL A 147 20.24 -22.94 17.48
N PRO A 148 20.70 -22.08 18.41
CA PRO A 148 20.06 -21.97 19.73
C PRO A 148 18.59 -21.55 19.58
N ILE A 149 17.72 -22.07 20.43
CA ILE A 149 16.27 -21.74 20.53
C ILE A 149 15.42 -22.29 19.38
N TRP A 150 15.88 -22.23 18.12
CA TRP A 150 15.09 -22.61 16.95
C TRP A 150 15.58 -23.88 16.23
N GLY A 151 16.65 -24.52 16.68
CA GLY A 151 17.22 -25.71 16.03
C GLY A 151 16.19 -26.81 15.79
N GLY A 152 16.08 -27.26 14.53
CA GLY A 152 15.11 -28.27 14.10
C GLY A 152 13.67 -27.77 13.91
N GLN A 153 13.39 -26.47 14.07
CA GLN A 153 12.07 -25.92 13.72
C GLN A 153 11.99 -25.59 12.23
N ASP A 154 10.82 -25.82 11.64
CA ASP A 154 10.51 -25.36 10.29
C ASP A 154 10.40 -23.84 10.23
N TYR A 155 10.91 -23.25 9.16
CA TYR A 155 10.75 -21.84 8.84
C TYR A 155 10.23 -21.65 7.42
N ILE A 156 9.47 -20.58 7.24
CA ILE A 156 9.06 -20.06 5.93
C ILE A 156 9.45 -18.59 5.91
N PHE A 157 10.41 -18.23 5.08
CA PHE A 157 10.79 -16.87 4.79
C PHE A 157 9.75 -16.23 3.88
N PHE A 158 9.24 -15.07 4.30
CA PHE A 158 8.16 -14.33 3.65
C PHE A 158 6.80 -15.06 3.69
N ARG A 159 6.23 -15.15 4.91
CA ARG A 159 4.88 -15.67 5.17
C ARG A 159 3.70 -14.78 4.74
N PRO A 160 3.80 -13.44 4.68
CA PRO A 160 2.63 -12.61 4.41
C PRO A 160 2.00 -12.89 3.04
N VAL A 161 0.68 -13.03 3.04
CA VAL A 161 -0.15 -12.92 1.84
C VAL A 161 -0.56 -11.46 1.71
N PHE A 162 -0.46 -10.90 0.51
CA PHE A 162 -0.71 -9.48 0.28
C PHE A 162 -1.48 -9.26 -1.02
N ASN A 163 -1.93 -8.04 -1.25
CA ASN A 163 -2.65 -7.70 -2.47
C ASN A 163 -1.92 -6.66 -3.35
N PHE A 164 -2.55 -6.27 -4.46
CA PHE A 164 -1.96 -5.32 -5.40
C PHE A 164 -1.84 -3.92 -4.77
N ALA A 165 -2.84 -3.51 -3.99
CA ALA A 165 -2.79 -2.29 -3.18
C ALA A 165 -1.59 -2.26 -2.21
N ASP A 166 -1.31 -3.35 -1.50
CA ASP A 166 -0.17 -3.44 -0.57
C ASP A 166 1.17 -3.32 -1.31
N SER A 167 1.23 -3.87 -2.53
CA SER A 167 2.40 -3.73 -3.42
C SER A 167 2.63 -2.26 -3.80
N ALA A 168 1.56 -1.52 -4.13
CA ALA A 168 1.64 -0.10 -4.45
C ALA A 168 2.12 0.73 -3.25
N ILE A 169 1.61 0.46 -2.04
CA ILE A 169 2.08 1.09 -0.80
C ILE A 169 3.57 0.80 -0.60
N SER A 170 3.96 -0.48 -0.69
CA SER A 170 5.33 -0.93 -0.46
C SER A 170 6.32 -0.29 -1.43
N VAL A 171 6.00 -0.28 -2.73
CA VAL A 171 6.83 0.38 -3.75
C VAL A 171 6.95 1.88 -3.49
N GLY A 172 5.85 2.56 -3.15
CA GLY A 172 5.86 3.99 -2.83
C GLY A 172 6.75 4.30 -1.62
N VAL A 173 6.62 3.54 -0.54
CA VAL A 173 7.42 3.71 0.69
C VAL A 173 8.90 3.41 0.43
N ILE A 174 9.21 2.27 -0.20
CA ILE A 174 10.59 1.88 -0.50
C ILE A 174 11.27 2.91 -1.40
N ALA A 175 10.58 3.40 -2.43
CA ALA A 175 11.11 4.44 -3.31
C ALA A 175 11.41 5.75 -2.55
N ILE A 176 10.55 6.16 -1.60
CA ILE A 176 10.83 7.33 -0.75
C ILE A 176 12.10 7.10 0.08
N LEU A 177 12.26 5.94 0.70
CA LEU A 177 13.42 5.63 1.54
C LEU A 177 14.73 5.60 0.75
N ILE A 178 14.72 4.99 -0.45
CA ILE A 178 15.89 4.91 -1.33
C ILE A 178 16.27 6.30 -1.87
N PHE A 179 15.29 7.09 -2.32
CA PHE A 179 15.53 8.37 -2.99
C PHE A 179 15.37 9.59 -2.08
N GLN A 180 15.33 9.39 -0.75
CA GLN A 180 15.14 10.48 0.22
C GLN A 180 16.10 11.65 0.01
N LYS A 181 17.39 11.36 -0.25
CA LYS A 181 18.42 12.39 -0.46
C LYS A 181 18.16 13.25 -1.70
N ARG A 182 17.45 12.72 -2.69
CA ARG A 182 17.08 13.45 -3.91
C ARG A 182 15.76 14.21 -3.72
N TYR A 183 14.82 13.64 -2.98
CA TYR A 183 13.48 14.19 -2.81
C TYR A 183 13.43 15.35 -1.82
N PHE A 184 14.33 15.38 -0.83
CA PHE A 184 14.35 16.37 0.25
C PHE A 184 15.58 17.29 0.22
N LYS A 185 16.25 17.45 -0.92
CA LYS A 185 17.31 18.48 -1.04
C LYS A 185 16.69 19.85 -0.76
N HIS A 186 17.14 20.50 0.31
CA HIS A 186 16.84 21.91 0.54
C HIS A 186 17.45 22.71 -0.61
N GLU A 187 16.61 23.41 -1.36
CA GLU A 187 17.09 24.57 -2.12
C GLU A 187 17.51 25.59 -1.06
N VAL A 188 18.81 25.85 -0.94
CA VAL A 188 19.29 26.98 -0.14
C VAL A 188 18.61 28.22 -0.73
N PRO A 189 17.85 29.00 0.05
CA PRO A 189 17.28 30.22 -0.48
C PRO A 189 18.43 31.08 -1.00
N GLU A 190 18.42 31.42 -2.28
CA GLU A 190 19.31 32.46 -2.80
C GLU A 190 19.07 33.70 -1.96
N VAL A 191 20.07 34.09 -1.17
CA VAL A 191 20.08 35.38 -0.50
C VAL A 191 20.15 36.39 -1.63
N SER A 192 19.01 37.00 -1.97
CA SER A 192 18.97 38.12 -2.91
C SER A 192 19.91 39.20 -2.39
N SER A 193 21.10 39.30 -2.97
CA SER A 193 22.05 40.36 -2.64
C SER A 193 21.45 41.69 -3.10
N PRO A 194 21.32 42.71 -2.24
CA PRO A 194 20.70 44.00 -2.60
C PRO A 194 21.46 44.83 -3.65
N HIS A 195 22.56 44.32 -4.21
CA HIS A 195 23.54 45.11 -4.96
C HIS A 195 23.53 44.89 -6.48
N SER A 196 22.63 44.08 -7.04
CA SER A 196 22.66 43.79 -8.49
C SER A 196 21.86 44.73 -9.39
N GLU A 197 21.22 45.78 -8.86
CA GLU A 197 20.41 46.72 -9.66
C GLU A 197 21.07 48.08 -9.94
N MET A 198 22.36 48.26 -9.63
CA MET A 198 23.08 49.48 -10.01
C MET A 198 24.31 49.12 -10.85
N VAL A 199 24.13 48.93 -12.16
CA VAL A 199 24.96 49.49 -13.25
C VAL A 199 24.25 49.12 -14.55
N GLU A 200 23.65 50.12 -15.21
CA GLU A 200 23.84 50.41 -16.64
C GLU A 200 23.07 51.72 -16.92
N GLU A 201 23.83 52.82 -16.99
CA GLU A 201 23.43 54.10 -17.61
C GLU A 201 23.44 53.98 -19.13
#